data_AF-A0A971GQ03-F1
#
_entry.id   AF-A0A971GQ03-F1
#
_cell.length_a   1.000
_cell.length_b   1.000
_cell.length_c   1.000
_cell.angle_alpha   90.00
_cell.angle_beta   90.00
_cell.angle_gamma   90.00
#
_symmetry.space_group_name_H-M   'P 1'
#
loop_
_entity.id
_entity.type
_entity.pdbx_description
1 polymer ?
#
loop_
_entity_poly.entity_id
_entity_poly.type
_entity_poly.pdbx_seq_one_letter_code
_entity_poly.pdbx_strand_id
1 'polypeptide(L)'
;MKIPKRTETIKRHITEYENFLKAEKRKFGCYDDSRGIRYLIGPYYMLAGDIDGALRHYKWFTRVFPDDYGEPGQYLCWTLALYKSGDLKKAYIKFLHTLFMNPYVIARVIRIDYQLPYEPNSNIPTKEWADYIPLEIYNLWDEEAAAWLKESFNLEKTQDLLQKYNKIGKRLETEPVGPERSRLVREHSAIERIEIT
;
A
#
# COMPACT_ATOMS: atom_id res chain seq x y z
N MET A 1 -6.64 -14.57 -2.58
CA MET A 1 -6.98 -14.88 -1.17
C MET A 1 -8.49 -14.71 -0.99
N LYS A 2 -9.19 -15.61 -0.27
CA LYS A 2 -10.61 -15.39 0.08
C LYS A 2 -10.70 -14.76 1.47
N ILE A 3 -11.36 -13.60 1.58
CA ILE A 3 -11.57 -12.93 2.87
C ILE A 3 -12.75 -13.59 3.59
N PRO A 4 -12.61 -13.94 4.89
CA PRO A 4 -13.74 -14.43 5.66
C PRO A 4 -14.83 -13.35 5.80
N LYS A 5 -16.10 -13.73 5.61
CA LYS A 5 -17.22 -12.78 5.71
C LYS A 5 -17.68 -12.48 7.14
N ARG A 6 -17.37 -13.35 8.10
CA ARG A 6 -17.80 -13.22 9.51
C ARG A 6 -16.73 -12.50 10.32
N THR A 7 -17.13 -11.45 11.02
CA THR A 7 -16.23 -10.64 11.87
C THR A 7 -15.53 -11.48 12.94
N GLU A 8 -16.20 -12.47 13.52
CA GLU A 8 -15.61 -13.39 14.51
C GLU A 8 -14.47 -14.22 13.89
N THR A 9 -14.65 -14.67 12.65
CA THR A 9 -13.61 -15.41 11.92
C THR A 9 -12.42 -14.50 11.60
N ILE A 10 -12.68 -13.25 11.19
CA ILE A 10 -11.62 -12.26 10.96
C ILE A 10 -10.81 -12.03 12.24
N LYS A 11 -11.49 -11.77 13.37
CA LYS A 11 -10.84 -11.57 14.68
C LYS A 11 -10.03 -12.79 15.14
N ARG A 12 -10.53 -14.01 14.87
CA ARG A 12 -9.78 -15.24 15.14
C ARG A 12 -8.51 -15.32 14.29
N HIS A 13 -8.60 -15.06 12.98
CA HIS A 13 -7.42 -15.08 12.11
C HIS A 13 -6.37 -14.04 12.52
N ILE A 14 -6.78 -12.84 12.94
CA ILE A 14 -5.85 -11.83 13.49
C ILE A 14 -5.05 -12.44 14.64
N THR A 15 -5.75 -13.05 15.62
CA THR A 15 -5.11 -13.65 16.79
C THR A 15 -4.18 -14.80 16.39
N GLU A 16 -4.60 -15.68 15.49
CA GLU A 16 -3.81 -16.80 14.98
C GLU A 16 -2.53 -16.31 14.28
N TYR A 17 -2.65 -15.30 13.41
CA TYR A 17 -1.56 -14.72 12.64
C TYR A 17 -0.55 -13.99 13.52
N GLU A 18 -1.01 -13.19 14.48
CA GLU A 18 -0.12 -12.56 15.45
C GLU A 18 0.63 -13.58 16.31
N ASN A 19 -0.06 -14.62 16.78
CA ASN A 19 0.55 -15.67 17.58
C ASN A 19 1.58 -16.47 16.77
N PHE A 20 1.29 -16.74 15.51
CA PHE A 20 2.24 -17.34 14.58
C PHE A 20 3.51 -16.50 14.45
N LEU A 21 3.39 -15.20 14.14
CA LEU A 21 4.54 -14.31 13.99
C LEU A 21 5.33 -14.15 15.32
N LYS A 22 4.65 -14.10 16.47
CA LYS A 22 5.30 -14.09 17.79
C LYS A 22 6.05 -15.40 18.06
N ALA A 23 5.50 -16.54 17.68
CA ALA A 23 6.14 -17.85 17.84
C ALA A 23 7.38 -17.98 16.95
N GLU A 24 7.29 -17.56 15.69
CA GLU A 24 8.42 -17.50 14.76
C GLU A 24 9.56 -16.66 15.33
N LYS A 25 9.26 -15.41 15.74
CA LYS A 25 10.26 -14.52 16.34
C LYS A 25 10.91 -15.11 17.59
N ARG A 26 10.14 -15.80 18.44
CA ARG A 26 10.65 -16.44 19.65
C ARG A 26 11.57 -17.62 19.33
N LYS A 27 11.19 -18.43 18.34
CA LYS A 27 11.90 -19.66 17.99
C LYS A 27 13.17 -19.40 17.20
N PHE A 28 13.13 -18.46 16.25
CA PHE A 28 14.20 -18.26 15.28
C PHE A 28 14.91 -16.90 15.41
N GLY A 29 14.40 -15.97 16.21
CA GLY A 29 14.94 -14.61 16.29
C GLY A 29 14.62 -13.75 15.05
N CYS A 30 13.97 -14.33 14.03
CA CYS A 30 13.48 -13.69 12.81
C CYS A 30 12.04 -14.17 12.51
N TYR A 31 11.45 -13.73 11.40
CA TYR A 31 10.11 -14.14 10.97
C TYR A 31 10.23 -14.94 9.66
N ASP A 32 9.92 -16.25 9.68
CA ASP A 32 9.61 -16.95 8.44
C ASP A 32 8.15 -16.64 8.07
N ASP A 33 7.97 -15.56 7.31
CA ASP A 33 6.69 -15.11 6.79
C ASP A 33 6.62 -15.26 5.26
N SER A 34 6.99 -16.44 4.76
CA SER A 34 6.89 -16.83 3.34
C SER A 34 5.45 -16.75 2.79
N ARG A 35 4.44 -16.72 3.67
CA ARG A 35 3.02 -16.60 3.32
C ARG A 35 2.52 -15.15 3.24
N GLY A 36 3.32 -14.15 3.61
CA GLY A 36 2.93 -12.74 3.59
C GLY A 36 1.87 -12.36 4.61
N ILE A 37 1.76 -13.09 5.72
CA ILE A 37 0.79 -12.87 6.80
C ILE A 37 0.89 -11.45 7.37
N ARG A 38 2.09 -10.87 7.43
CA ARG A 38 2.30 -9.50 7.93
C ARG A 38 1.51 -8.45 7.16
N TYR A 39 1.22 -8.69 5.89
CA TYR A 39 0.43 -7.79 5.05
C TYR A 39 -1.07 -7.93 5.28
N LEU A 40 -1.54 -9.03 5.88
CA LEU A 40 -2.97 -9.35 6.04
C LEU A 40 -3.58 -8.84 7.34
N ILE A 41 -2.79 -8.77 8.43
CA ILE A 41 -3.31 -8.45 9.77
C ILE A 41 -3.92 -7.03 9.81
N GLY A 42 -3.24 -6.03 9.25
CA GLY A 42 -3.75 -4.65 9.18
C GLY A 42 -5.09 -4.53 8.43
N PRO A 43 -5.18 -5.05 7.19
CA PRO A 43 -6.46 -5.18 6.48
C PRO A 43 -7.54 -5.93 7.25
N TYR A 44 -7.20 -6.99 7.99
CA TYR A 44 -8.18 -7.73 8.79
C TYR A 44 -8.72 -6.90 9.95
N TYR A 45 -7.87 -6.10 10.61
CA TYR A 45 -8.34 -5.13 11.60
C TYR A 45 -9.33 -4.13 10.98
N MET A 46 -9.03 -3.60 9.79
CA MET A 46 -9.93 -2.69 9.07
C MET A 46 -11.28 -3.35 8.73
N LEU A 47 -11.26 -4.59 8.25
CA LEU A 47 -12.48 -5.36 7.96
C LEU A 47 -13.30 -5.68 9.22
N ALA A 48 -12.64 -5.78 10.37
CA ALA A 48 -13.30 -5.94 11.67
C ALA A 48 -13.80 -4.62 12.27
N GLY A 49 -13.57 -3.48 11.61
CA GLY A 49 -13.91 -2.14 12.09
C GLY A 49 -12.99 -1.60 13.20
N ASP A 50 -11.84 -2.24 13.45
CA ASP A 50 -10.89 -1.87 14.51
C ASP A 50 -9.75 -1.02 13.94
N ILE A 51 -10.00 0.29 13.83
CA ILE A 51 -9.05 1.26 13.28
C ILE A 51 -7.77 1.33 14.15
N ASP A 52 -7.93 1.35 15.47
CA ASP A 52 -6.79 1.42 16.39
C ASP A 52 -5.91 0.18 16.32
N GLY A 53 -6.52 -1.00 16.19
CA GLY A 53 -5.82 -2.27 15.94
C GLY A 53 -5.02 -2.22 14.65
N ALA A 54 -5.61 -1.72 13.56
CA ALA A 54 -4.92 -1.56 12.29
C ALA A 54 -3.70 -0.63 12.41
N LEU A 55 -3.87 0.54 13.04
CA LEU A 55 -2.78 1.51 13.23
C LEU A 55 -1.66 0.97 14.12
N ARG A 56 -1.99 0.23 15.21
CA ARG A 56 -0.98 -0.45 16.03
C ARG A 56 -0.20 -1.47 15.22
N HIS A 57 -0.88 -2.26 14.38
CA HIS A 57 -0.23 -3.23 13.50
C HIS A 57 0.68 -2.55 12.48
N TYR A 58 0.24 -1.48 11.82
CA TYR A 58 1.09 -0.78 10.85
C TYR A 58 2.33 -0.15 11.50
N LYS A 59 2.21 0.38 12.72
CA LYS A 59 3.38 0.85 13.50
C LYS A 59 4.32 -0.30 13.88
N TRP A 60 3.78 -1.49 14.17
CA TRP A 60 4.60 -2.68 14.39
C TRP A 60 5.31 -3.11 13.09
N PHE A 61 4.60 -3.13 11.97
CA PHE A 61 5.12 -3.51 10.66
C PHE A 61 6.33 -2.66 10.27
N THR A 62 6.22 -1.33 10.35
CA THR A 62 7.35 -0.43 10.01
C THR A 62 8.58 -0.63 10.89
N ARG A 63 8.38 -0.90 12.18
CA ARG A 63 9.48 -1.11 13.13
C ARG A 63 10.17 -2.46 12.91
N VAL A 64 9.40 -3.48 12.55
CA VAL A 64 9.88 -4.86 12.45
C VAL A 64 10.42 -5.19 11.06
N PHE A 65 9.86 -4.58 10.02
CA PHE A 65 10.23 -4.77 8.63
C PHE A 65 10.56 -3.41 7.96
N PRO A 66 11.61 -2.70 8.42
CA PRO A 66 11.92 -1.36 7.92
C PRO A 66 12.32 -1.34 6.44
N ASP A 67 12.87 -2.44 5.93
CA ASP A 67 13.29 -2.58 4.53
C ASP A 67 12.20 -3.20 3.62
N ASP A 68 11.02 -3.49 4.18
CA ASP A 68 9.93 -4.10 3.45
C ASP A 68 9.03 -3.02 2.81
N TYR A 69 8.83 -3.14 1.51
CA TYR A 69 8.07 -2.16 0.73
C TYR A 69 6.55 -2.34 0.86
N GLY A 70 6.05 -3.39 1.51
CA GLY A 70 4.62 -3.63 1.71
C GLY A 70 3.93 -4.27 0.50
N GLU A 71 2.60 -4.24 0.53
CA GLU A 71 1.73 -4.75 -0.54
C GLU A 71 0.60 -3.74 -0.85
N PRO A 72 0.15 -3.61 -2.11
CA PRO A 72 -0.82 -2.57 -2.49
C PRO A 72 -2.13 -2.55 -1.69
N GLY A 73 -2.74 -3.72 -1.42
CA GLY A 73 -3.96 -3.83 -0.61
C GLY A 73 -3.73 -3.47 0.86
N GLN A 74 -2.59 -3.87 1.43
CA GLN A 74 -2.16 -3.45 2.76
C GLN A 74 -2.04 -1.91 2.83
N TYR A 75 -1.37 -1.29 1.87
CA TYR A 75 -1.15 0.15 1.85
C TYR A 75 -2.45 0.92 1.62
N LEU A 76 -3.37 0.40 0.80
CA LEU A 76 -4.69 0.98 0.64
C LEU A 76 -5.46 1.00 1.98
N CYS A 77 -5.49 -0.12 2.72
CA CYS A 77 -6.10 -0.16 4.05
C CYS A 77 -5.41 0.77 5.05
N TRP A 78 -4.09 0.93 4.95
CA TRP A 78 -3.35 1.83 5.83
C TRP A 78 -3.67 3.30 5.56
N THR A 79 -3.76 3.70 4.29
CA THR A 79 -4.24 5.03 3.90
C THR A 79 -5.60 5.31 4.51
N LEU A 80 -6.54 4.37 4.39
CA LEU A 80 -7.89 4.52 4.95
C LEU A 80 -7.88 4.59 6.48
N ALA A 81 -7.08 3.77 7.16
CA ALA A 81 -6.97 3.78 8.62
C ALA A 81 -6.50 5.15 9.14
N LEU A 82 -5.48 5.74 8.48
CA LEU A 82 -4.97 7.06 8.81
C LEU A 82 -6.03 8.15 8.57
N TYR A 83 -6.71 8.09 7.43
CA TYR A 83 -7.81 9.00 7.11
C TYR A 83 -8.92 8.93 8.17
N LYS A 84 -9.42 7.73 8.48
CA LYS A 84 -10.49 7.54 9.48
C LYS A 84 -10.07 7.89 10.91
N SER A 85 -8.77 7.92 11.20
CA SER A 85 -8.24 8.43 12.48
C SER A 85 -8.09 9.94 12.57
N GLY A 86 -8.31 10.67 11.46
CA GLY A 86 -8.17 12.12 11.37
C GLY A 86 -6.75 12.62 11.07
N ASP A 87 -5.74 11.74 10.95
CA ASP A 87 -4.37 12.14 10.60
C ASP A 87 -4.22 12.30 9.08
N LEU A 88 -4.87 13.35 8.53
CA LEU A 88 -4.94 13.62 7.10
C LEU A 88 -3.55 13.85 6.48
N LYS A 89 -2.59 14.39 7.24
CA LYS A 89 -1.20 14.57 6.78
C LYS A 89 -0.56 13.21 6.50
N LYS A 90 -0.62 12.27 7.47
CA LYS A 90 -0.09 10.91 7.26
C LYS A 90 -0.90 10.13 6.23
N ALA A 91 -2.22 10.31 6.20
CA ALA A 91 -3.08 9.66 5.21
C ALA A 91 -2.68 10.06 3.79
N TYR A 92 -2.49 11.35 3.52
CA TYR A 92 -2.07 11.84 2.20
C TYR A 92 -0.71 11.28 1.78
N ILE A 93 0.25 11.20 2.69
CA ILE A 93 1.57 10.63 2.41
C ILE A 93 1.47 9.12 2.14
N LYS A 94 0.66 8.39 2.92
CA LYS A 94 0.44 6.95 2.69
C LYS A 94 -0.35 6.70 1.39
N PHE A 95 -1.26 7.60 1.02
CA PHE A 95 -1.91 7.62 -0.30
C PHE A 95 -0.88 7.72 -1.42
N LEU A 96 0.09 8.64 -1.34
CA LEU A 96 1.16 8.75 -2.35
C LEU A 96 1.97 7.45 -2.45
N HIS A 97 2.31 6.83 -1.31
CA HIS A 97 2.96 5.52 -1.30
C HIS A 97 2.12 4.43 -2.00
N THR A 98 0.80 4.39 -1.75
CA THR A 98 -0.11 3.48 -2.45
C THR A 98 -0.15 3.76 -3.95
N LEU A 99 -0.23 5.04 -4.34
CA LEU A 99 -0.30 5.50 -5.73
C LEU A 99 0.95 5.10 -6.53
N PHE A 100 2.15 5.32 -5.99
CA PHE A 100 3.40 4.97 -6.69
C PHE A 100 3.65 3.46 -6.71
N MET A 101 3.18 2.72 -5.70
CA MET A 101 3.28 1.27 -5.66
C MET A 101 2.37 0.60 -6.70
N ASN A 102 1.10 1.00 -6.76
CA ASN A 102 0.18 0.55 -7.80
C ASN A 102 -0.93 1.59 -8.02
N PRO A 103 -0.88 2.38 -9.10
CA PRO A 103 -1.86 3.43 -9.36
C PRO A 103 -3.26 2.88 -9.71
N TYR A 104 -3.36 1.64 -10.20
CA TYR A 104 -4.65 1.01 -10.50
C TYR A 104 -5.48 0.77 -9.23
N VAL A 105 -4.84 0.57 -8.08
CA VAL A 105 -5.52 0.41 -6.78
C VAL A 105 -6.25 1.70 -6.40
N ILE A 106 -5.60 2.86 -6.59
CA ILE A 106 -6.24 4.17 -6.40
C ILE A 106 -7.33 4.40 -7.45
N ALA A 107 -7.02 4.15 -8.72
CA ALA A 107 -7.94 4.36 -9.83
C ALA A 107 -9.26 3.61 -9.64
N ARG A 108 -9.19 2.38 -9.09
CA ARG A 108 -10.37 1.57 -8.78
C ARG A 108 -11.26 2.17 -7.70
N VAL A 109 -10.69 2.73 -6.64
CA VAL A 109 -11.46 3.41 -5.58
C VAL A 109 -12.16 4.64 -6.12
N ILE A 110 -11.46 5.47 -6.89
CA ILE A 110 -11.98 6.75 -7.41
C ILE A 110 -12.73 6.60 -8.75
N ARG A 111 -12.81 5.37 -9.27
CA ARG A 111 -13.55 4.97 -10.47
C ARG A 111 -13.12 5.70 -11.74
N ILE A 112 -11.80 5.80 -11.95
CA ILE A 112 -11.22 6.27 -13.22
C ILE A 112 -10.56 5.12 -13.98
N ASP A 113 -10.49 5.25 -15.29
CA ASP A 113 -9.63 4.39 -16.10
C ASP A 113 -8.21 5.00 -16.11
N TYR A 114 -7.25 4.28 -15.52
CA TYR A 114 -5.86 4.71 -15.46
C TYR A 114 -5.02 3.85 -16.39
N GLN A 115 -4.13 4.48 -17.14
CA GLN A 115 -3.17 3.79 -17.99
C GLN A 115 -1.76 4.15 -17.56
N LEU A 116 -0.99 3.13 -17.16
CA LEU A 116 0.42 3.32 -16.89
C LEU A 116 1.12 3.64 -18.23
N PRO A 117 1.93 4.71 -18.32
CA PRO A 117 2.48 5.15 -19.60
C PRO A 117 3.68 4.29 -20.08
N TYR A 118 4.01 3.24 -19.34
CA TYR A 118 5.17 2.38 -19.56
C TYR A 118 4.88 0.95 -19.08
N GLU A 119 5.64 -0.01 -19.58
CA GLU A 119 5.59 -1.41 -19.15
C GLU A 119 6.44 -1.57 -17.89
N PRO A 120 5.84 -1.95 -16.75
CA PRO A 120 6.57 -2.05 -15.50
C PRO A 120 7.45 -3.31 -15.48
N ASN A 121 8.64 -3.20 -14.90
CA ASN A 121 9.55 -4.34 -14.69
C ASN A 121 9.13 -5.26 -13.51
N SER A 122 7.95 -5.02 -12.94
CA SER A 122 7.36 -5.78 -11.84
C SER A 122 5.88 -5.98 -12.13
N ASN A 123 5.32 -7.08 -11.63
CA ASN A 123 3.89 -7.33 -11.69
C ASN A 123 3.08 -6.51 -10.66
N ILE A 124 3.73 -5.95 -9.63
CA ILE A 124 3.04 -5.19 -8.57
C ILE A 124 2.27 -3.97 -9.11
N PRO A 125 2.82 -3.10 -9.96
CA PRO A 125 2.12 -1.91 -10.46
C PRO A 125 1.15 -2.20 -11.62
N THR A 126 0.78 -3.45 -11.89
CA THR A 126 -0.14 -3.78 -12.99
C THR A 126 -1.61 -3.78 -12.55
N LYS A 127 -2.51 -3.70 -13.52
CA LYS A 127 -3.95 -3.78 -13.28
C LYS A 127 -4.35 -5.16 -12.73
N GLU A 128 -3.73 -6.23 -13.20
CA GLU A 128 -3.99 -7.60 -12.77
C GLU A 128 -3.73 -7.74 -11.27
N TRP A 129 -2.65 -7.13 -10.76
CA TRP A 129 -2.38 -7.11 -9.31
C TRP A 129 -3.50 -6.42 -8.53
N ALA A 130 -3.97 -5.27 -9.01
CA ALA A 130 -5.09 -4.57 -8.39
C ALA A 130 -6.40 -5.39 -8.46
N ASP A 131 -6.56 -6.23 -9.49
CA ASP A 131 -7.69 -7.16 -9.65
C ASP A 131 -7.63 -8.36 -8.69
N TYR A 132 -6.43 -8.75 -8.23
CA TYR A 132 -6.26 -9.79 -7.20
C TYR A 132 -6.62 -9.33 -5.78
N ILE A 133 -6.66 -8.02 -5.53
CA ILE A 133 -7.07 -7.47 -4.23
C ILE A 133 -8.57 -7.75 -4.04
N PRO A 134 -8.98 -8.35 -2.90
CA PRO A 134 -10.38 -8.69 -2.66
C PRO A 134 -11.31 -7.48 -2.67
N LEU A 135 -12.53 -7.64 -3.21
CA LEU A 135 -13.54 -6.59 -3.26
C LEU A 135 -13.90 -6.03 -1.89
N GLU A 136 -13.84 -6.85 -0.84
CA GLU A 136 -14.11 -6.42 0.52
C GLU A 136 -13.15 -5.32 0.98
N ILE A 137 -11.91 -5.28 0.47
CA ILE A 137 -10.96 -4.19 0.74
C ILE A 137 -11.40 -2.89 0.08
N TYR A 138 -11.83 -2.95 -1.19
CA TYR A 138 -12.34 -1.79 -1.90
C TYR A 138 -13.65 -1.27 -1.28
N ASN A 139 -14.52 -2.17 -0.82
CA ASN A 139 -15.78 -1.84 -0.18
C ASN A 139 -15.65 -1.17 1.20
N LEU A 140 -14.44 -1.12 1.79
CA LEU A 140 -14.19 -0.34 3.01
C LEU A 140 -14.22 1.18 2.77
N TRP A 141 -14.06 1.61 1.52
CA TRP A 141 -14.06 3.02 1.13
C TRP A 141 -15.50 3.50 0.93
N ASP A 142 -16.01 4.23 1.92
CA ASP A 142 -17.26 4.97 1.80
C ASP A 142 -17.13 6.18 0.86
N GLU A 143 -18.25 6.84 0.57
CA GLU A 143 -18.32 7.95 -0.38
C GLU A 143 -17.43 9.12 0.04
N GLU A 144 -17.34 9.43 1.34
CA GLU A 144 -16.53 10.52 1.87
C GLU A 144 -15.03 10.24 1.72
N ALA A 145 -14.59 9.05 2.12
CA ALA A 145 -13.20 8.63 1.97
C ALA A 145 -12.78 8.54 0.49
N ALA A 146 -13.67 8.04 -0.38
CA ALA A 146 -13.42 7.98 -1.82
C ALA A 146 -13.36 9.38 -2.45
N ALA A 147 -14.20 10.32 -2.02
CA ALA A 147 -14.16 11.71 -2.45
C ALA A 147 -12.84 12.37 -2.03
N TRP A 148 -12.43 12.22 -0.77
CA TRP A 148 -11.14 12.71 -0.29
C TRP A 148 -9.96 12.14 -1.08
N LEU A 149 -9.99 10.84 -1.42
CA LEU A 149 -8.95 10.20 -2.21
C LEU A 149 -8.90 10.77 -3.64
N LYS A 150 -10.08 11.03 -4.23
CA LYS A 150 -10.21 11.63 -5.56
C LYS A 150 -9.69 13.07 -5.57
N GLU A 151 -10.04 13.88 -4.57
CA GLU A 151 -9.49 15.22 -4.40
C GLU A 151 -7.97 15.17 -4.25
N SER A 152 -7.47 14.30 -3.38
CA SER A 152 -6.03 14.09 -3.16
C SER A 152 -5.29 13.69 -4.42
N PHE A 153 -5.89 12.84 -5.25
CA PHE A 153 -5.37 12.46 -6.56
C PHE A 153 -5.30 13.66 -7.51
N ASN A 154 -6.35 14.49 -7.57
CA ASN A 154 -6.43 15.61 -8.50
C ASN A 154 -5.66 16.87 -8.07
N LEU A 155 -5.05 16.90 -6.88
CA LEU A 155 -4.19 18.01 -6.49
C LEU A 155 -3.03 18.18 -7.49
N GLU A 156 -2.74 19.43 -7.86
CA GLU A 156 -1.65 19.78 -8.79
C GLU A 156 -0.32 19.15 -8.36
N LYS A 157 0.06 19.30 -7.09
CA LYS A 157 1.26 18.66 -6.51
C LYS A 157 1.29 17.13 -6.65
N THR A 158 0.13 16.47 -6.59
CA THR A 158 0.05 15.01 -6.77
C THR A 158 0.26 14.64 -8.22
N GLN A 159 -0.39 15.36 -9.14
CA GLN A 159 -0.27 15.14 -10.57
C GLN A 159 1.16 15.43 -11.07
N ASP A 160 1.80 16.50 -10.59
CA ASP A 160 3.20 16.81 -10.89
C ASP A 160 4.15 15.70 -10.44
N LEU A 161 3.97 15.20 -9.21
CA LEU A 161 4.77 14.08 -8.69
C LEU A 161 4.54 12.80 -9.50
N LEU A 162 3.29 12.48 -9.81
CA LEU A 162 2.94 11.30 -10.61
C LEU A 162 3.49 11.39 -12.03
N GLN A 163 3.40 12.56 -12.67
CA GLN A 163 3.98 12.79 -13.99
C GLN A 163 5.50 12.64 -13.95
N LYS A 164 6.16 13.21 -12.94
CA LYS A 164 7.61 13.08 -12.75
C LYS A 164 8.02 11.62 -12.54
N TYR A 165 7.32 10.92 -11.65
CA TYR A 165 7.53 9.49 -11.38
C TYR A 165 7.40 8.65 -12.66
N ASN A 166 6.30 8.82 -13.38
CA ASN A 166 6.03 8.11 -14.63
C ASN A 166 7.05 8.42 -15.74
N LYS A 167 7.51 9.67 -15.85
CA LYS A 167 8.54 10.06 -16.83
C LYS A 167 9.87 9.36 -16.55
N ILE A 168 10.26 9.24 -15.27
CA ILE A 168 11.46 8.51 -14.87
C ILE A 168 11.28 7.02 -15.13
N GLY A 169 10.14 6.43 -14.74
CA GLY A 169 9.80 5.03 -15.00
C GLY A 169 9.88 4.67 -16.49
N LYS A 170 9.27 5.49 -17.36
CA LYS A 170 9.35 5.34 -18.83
C LYS A 170 10.80 5.33 -19.32
N ARG A 171 11.62 6.26 -18.84
CA ARG A 171 13.01 6.37 -19.27
C ARG A 171 13.85 5.17 -18.81
N LEU A 172 13.54 4.59 -17.65
CA LEU A 172 14.20 3.40 -17.13
C LEU A 172 13.90 2.12 -17.93
N GLU A 173 12.91 2.09 -18.84
CA GLU A 173 12.68 0.94 -19.72
C GLU A 173 13.85 0.70 -20.68
N THR A 174 14.46 1.78 -21.17
CA THR A 174 15.46 1.72 -22.26
C THR A 174 16.84 2.21 -21.86
N GLU A 175 16.97 2.95 -20.75
CA GLU A 175 18.26 3.47 -20.29
C GLU A 175 19.21 2.32 -19.87
N PRO A 176 20.38 2.15 -20.52
CA PRO A 176 21.31 1.08 -20.21
C PRO A 176 21.93 1.23 -18.81
N VAL A 177 22.49 0.15 -18.29
CA VAL A 177 23.21 0.18 -17.01
C VAL A 177 24.39 1.16 -17.09
N GLY A 178 24.41 2.13 -16.19
CA GLY A 178 25.43 3.18 -16.16
C GLY A 178 25.08 4.30 -15.18
N PRO A 179 25.93 5.34 -15.08
CA PRO A 179 25.76 6.44 -14.13
C PRO A 179 24.39 7.13 -14.23
N GLU A 180 23.86 7.29 -15.44
CA GLU A 180 22.56 7.93 -15.67
C GLU A 180 21.39 7.07 -15.20
N ARG A 181 21.39 5.76 -15.51
CA ARG A 181 20.40 4.83 -14.93
C ARG A 181 20.44 4.84 -13.42
N SER A 182 21.63 4.81 -12.81
CA SER A 182 21.75 4.89 -11.35
C SER A 182 21.22 6.21 -10.79
N ARG A 183 21.39 7.33 -11.50
CA ARG A 183 20.82 8.62 -11.13
C ARG A 183 19.29 8.59 -11.19
N LEU A 184 18.72 8.05 -12.27
CA LEU A 184 17.27 7.90 -12.44
C LEU A 184 16.64 6.99 -11.38
N VAL A 185 17.27 5.84 -11.06
CA VAL A 185 16.80 4.94 -10.00
C VAL A 185 16.78 5.64 -8.64
N ARG A 186 17.83 6.40 -8.30
CA ARG A 186 17.85 7.19 -7.05
C ARG A 186 16.76 8.25 -7.03
N GLU A 187 16.54 8.94 -8.14
CA GLU A 187 15.49 9.95 -8.24
C GLU A 187 14.09 9.34 -8.13
N HIS A 188 13.86 8.19 -8.77
CA HIS A 188 12.62 7.42 -8.67
C HIS A 188 12.34 7.00 -7.23
N SER A 189 13.34 6.39 -6.57
CA SER A 189 13.21 5.92 -5.18
C SER A 189 13.04 7.07 -4.19
N ALA A 190 13.61 8.26 -4.46
CA ALA A 190 13.40 9.43 -3.63
C ALA A 190 11.94 9.92 -3.66
N ILE A 191 11.25 9.80 -4.81
CA ILE A 191 9.81 10.12 -4.92
C ILE A 191 8.97 9.08 -4.15
N GLU A 192 9.37 7.81 -4.16
CA GLU A 192 8.67 6.75 -3.40
C GLU A 192 8.86 6.88 -1.89
N ARG A 193 9.95 7.49 -1.43
CA ARG A 193 10.29 7.64 -0.01
C ARG A 193 9.89 9.01 0.55
N ILE A 194 8.78 9.57 0.05
CA ILE A 194 8.27 10.84 0.57
C ILE A 194 7.92 10.66 2.05
N GLU A 195 8.72 11.28 2.91
CA GLU A 195 8.46 11.37 4.34
C GLU A 195 7.87 12.73 4.70
N ILE A 196 7.26 12.80 5.89
CA ILE A 196 6.80 14.05 6.46
C ILE A 196 8.04 14.87 6.88
N THR A 197 8.35 15.94 6.16
CA THR A 197 9.06 17.11 6.73
C THR A 197 8.17 17.87 7.71
#